data_AF-A0AA40GNY9-F1
#
_entry.id   AF-A0AA40GNY9-F1
#
_cell.length_a   1.000
_cell.length_b   1.000
_cell.length_c   1.000
_cell.angle_alpha   90.00
_cell.angle_beta   90.00
_cell.angle_gamma   90.00
#
_symmetry.space_group_name_H-M   'P 1'
#
loop_
_entity.id
_entity.type
_entity.pdbx_description
1 polymer ?
#
loop_
_entity_poly.entity_id
_entity_poly.type
_entity_poly.pdbx_seq_one_letter_code
_entity_poly.pdbx_strand_id
1 'polypeptide(L)'
;MEQYFSATQKMEQEVMFPSLLRGVFPQQEGAAPATGGHADLYERYQLLKAIKPMVEKGLASVNDQSQTGADADTSSDDNDTVDAQLEERLSHHLAGLQQVLTHLTRDTNALTRRYSQILEQISPSEGQPSW
;
A
#
# COMPACT_ATOMS: atom_id res chain seq x y z
N MET A 1 -11.11 2.62 0.11
CA MET A 1 -10.05 2.79 1.14
C MET A 1 -10.67 3.07 2.51
N GLU A 2 -11.53 4.10 2.63
CA GLU A 2 -12.20 4.46 3.90
C GLU A 2 -12.98 3.31 4.56
N GLN A 3 -13.73 2.52 3.78
CA GLN A 3 -14.45 1.36 4.31
C GLN A 3 -13.53 0.32 4.96
N TYR A 4 -12.35 0.09 4.38
CA TYR A 4 -11.35 -0.81 4.93
C TYR A 4 -10.75 -0.26 6.24
N PHE A 5 -10.47 1.06 6.31
CA PHE A 5 -10.01 1.69 7.54
C PHE A 5 -11.04 1.63 8.65
N SER A 6 -12.30 1.95 8.36
CA SER A 6 -13.39 1.85 9.33
C SER A 6 -13.57 0.41 9.84
N ALA A 7 -13.49 -0.58 8.95
CA ALA A 7 -13.58 -1.99 9.33
C ALA A 7 -12.39 -2.43 10.21
N THR A 8 -11.17 -2.05 9.84
CA THR A 8 -9.95 -2.41 10.59
C THR A 8 -9.89 -1.71 11.95
N GLN A 9 -10.31 -0.44 12.02
CA GLN A 9 -10.43 0.30 13.28
C GLN A 9 -11.49 -0.32 14.20
N LYS A 10 -12.65 -0.71 13.65
CA LYS A 10 -13.68 -1.41 14.42
C LYS A 10 -13.17 -2.76 14.93
N MET A 11 -12.48 -3.52 14.09
CA MET A 11 -11.82 -4.77 14.48
C MET A 11 -10.83 -4.54 15.64
N GLU A 12 -9.98 -3.52 15.57
CA GLU A 12 -9.03 -3.18 16.64
C GLU A 12 -9.72 -2.78 17.97
N GLN A 13 -10.90 -2.15 17.90
CA GLN A 13 -11.67 -1.78 19.09
C GLN A 13 -12.40 -2.97 19.72
N GLU A 14 -12.87 -3.91 18.90
CA GLU A 14 -13.60 -5.09 19.38
C GLU A 14 -12.65 -6.20 19.85
N VAL A 15 -11.52 -6.39 19.17
CA VAL A 15 -10.51 -7.41 19.49
C VAL A 15 -9.57 -6.89 20.58
N MET A 16 -10.06 -6.89 21.83
CA MET A 16 -9.31 -6.44 23.00
C MET A 16 -8.17 -7.40 23.41
N PHE A 17 -8.29 -8.68 23.07
CA PHE A 17 -7.30 -9.72 23.38
C PHE A 17 -7.03 -10.59 22.15
N PRO A 18 -6.15 -10.14 21.22
CA PRO A 18 -5.88 -10.85 19.97
C PRO A 18 -5.38 -12.28 20.16
N SER A 19 -4.71 -12.58 21.28
CA SER A 19 -4.22 -13.92 21.61
C SER A 19 -5.34 -14.97 21.72
N LEU A 20 -6.59 -14.56 21.96
CA LEU A 20 -7.75 -15.46 21.98
C LEU A 20 -8.13 -15.99 20.60
N LEU A 21 -7.66 -15.32 19.54
CA LEU A 21 -7.89 -15.73 18.16
C LEU A 21 -6.92 -16.84 17.72
N ARG A 22 -5.90 -17.14 18.54
CA ARG A 22 -4.89 -18.15 18.22
C ARG A 22 -5.48 -19.55 18.25
N GLY A 23 -5.29 -20.31 17.17
CA GLY A 23 -5.89 -21.62 16.97
C GLY A 23 -7.41 -21.61 16.77
N VAL A 24 -8.03 -20.43 16.57
CA VAL A 24 -9.44 -20.31 16.18
C VAL A 24 -9.51 -20.19 14.66
N PHE A 25 -10.21 -21.10 14.00
CA PHE A 25 -10.33 -21.10 12.54
C PHE A 25 -11.64 -20.46 12.08
N PRO A 26 -11.65 -19.75 10.96
CA PRO A 26 -12.86 -19.13 10.43
C PRO A 26 -13.94 -20.18 10.15
N GLN A 27 -15.17 -19.90 10.60
CA GLN A 27 -16.32 -20.77 10.33
C GLN A 27 -16.65 -20.65 8.83
N GLN A 28 -16.48 -21.74 8.08
CA GLN A 28 -16.63 -21.73 6.62
C GLN A 28 -18.12 -21.66 6.25
N GLU A 29 -18.65 -20.45 6.11
CA GLU A 29 -20.06 -20.21 5.83
C GLU A 29 -20.32 -20.21 4.31
N GLY A 30 -20.62 -21.39 3.77
CA GLY A 30 -21.52 -21.53 2.61
C GLY A 30 -21.02 -21.23 1.20
N ALA A 31 -19.71 -21.29 0.90
CA ALA A 31 -19.22 -21.28 -0.49
C ALA A 31 -18.06 -22.26 -0.67
N ALA A 32 -18.00 -22.89 -1.85
CA ALA A 32 -17.12 -23.99 -2.24
C ALA A 32 -15.69 -23.88 -1.69
N PRO A 33 -15.03 -25.02 -1.38
CA PRO A 33 -13.70 -25.02 -0.81
C PRO A 33 -12.72 -24.41 -1.81
N ALA A 34 -12.47 -23.10 -1.68
CA ALA A 34 -11.19 -22.55 -2.05
C ALA A 34 -10.20 -23.20 -1.08
N THR A 35 -9.46 -24.15 -1.63
CA THR A 35 -8.42 -24.95 -0.98
C THR A 35 -7.57 -24.04 -0.09
N GLY A 36 -7.48 -24.35 1.20
CA GLY A 36 -6.44 -23.81 2.09
C GLY A 36 -6.87 -22.68 3.03
N GLY A 37 -7.58 -23.01 4.11
CA GLY A 37 -7.89 -22.05 5.18
C GLY A 37 -7.64 -22.62 6.56
N HIS A 38 -6.38 -22.93 6.87
CA HIS A 38 -5.94 -23.28 8.23
C HIS A 38 -5.18 -22.14 8.91
N ALA A 39 -5.18 -20.93 8.34
CA ALA A 39 -4.71 -19.75 9.07
C ALA A 39 -5.67 -19.45 10.22
N ASP A 40 -5.14 -19.28 11.42
CA ASP A 40 -5.97 -18.90 12.55
C ASP A 40 -6.40 -17.44 12.44
N LEU A 41 -7.45 -17.07 13.18
CA LEU A 41 -7.97 -15.71 13.17
C LEU A 41 -6.94 -14.69 13.69
N TYR A 42 -5.91 -15.14 14.40
CA TYR A 42 -4.84 -14.27 14.91
C TYR A 42 -3.86 -13.87 13.79
N GLU A 43 -3.44 -14.81 12.96
CA GLU A 43 -2.62 -14.56 11.76
C GLU A 43 -3.35 -13.62 10.80
N ARG A 44 -4.64 -13.91 10.56
CA ARG A 44 -5.50 -13.04 9.74
C ARG A 44 -5.62 -11.62 10.31
N TYR A 45 -5.74 -11.50 11.63
CA TYR A 45 -5.79 -10.21 12.33
C TYR A 45 -4.46 -9.45 12.17
N GLN A 46 -3.32 -10.13 12.27
CA GLN A 46 -2.00 -9.51 12.07
C GLN A 46 -1.84 -8.97 10.65
N LEU A 47 -2.21 -9.74 9.63
CA LEU A 47 -2.17 -9.32 8.23
C LEU A 47 -2.99 -8.05 7.99
N LEU A 48 -4.27 -8.07 8.40
CA LEU A 48 -5.17 -6.93 8.22
C LEU A 48 -4.63 -5.67 8.91
N LYS A 49 -3.91 -5.84 10.01
CA LYS A 49 -3.25 -4.75 10.74
C LYS A 49 -1.95 -4.28 10.07
N ALA A 50 -1.18 -5.17 9.45
CA ALA A 50 0.05 -4.85 8.71
C ALA A 50 -0.23 -4.10 7.39
N ILE A 51 -1.34 -4.42 6.71
CA ILE A 51 -1.76 -3.74 5.48
C ILE A 51 -2.23 -2.30 5.75
N LYS A 52 -2.85 -2.04 6.91
CA LYS A 52 -3.39 -0.72 7.29
C LYS A 52 -2.39 0.43 7.06
N PRO A 53 -1.17 0.44 7.63
CA PRO A 53 -0.21 1.51 7.39
C PRO A 53 0.28 1.61 5.94
N MET A 54 0.34 0.49 5.20
CA MET A 54 0.73 0.49 3.79
C MET A 54 -0.30 1.24 2.93
N VAL A 55 -1.57 1.08 3.27
CA VAL A 55 -2.70 1.75 2.59
C VAL A 55 -2.84 3.21 3.06
N GLU A 56 -2.63 3.51 4.36
CA GLU A 56 -2.75 4.88 4.91
C GLU A 56 -1.63 5.81 4.42
N LYS A 57 -0.38 5.34 4.42
CA LYS A 57 0.79 6.19 4.17
C LYS A 57 1.23 6.22 2.70
N GLY A 58 0.64 5.38 1.85
CA GLY A 58 1.28 5.05 0.59
C GLY A 58 2.64 4.36 0.82
N LEU A 59 3.33 3.90 -0.23
CA LEU A 59 4.61 3.17 -0.15
C LEU A 59 5.79 3.87 0.56
N ALA A 60 5.59 5.03 1.21
CA ALA A 60 6.64 5.75 1.92
C ALA A 60 7.35 4.91 3.02
N SER A 61 6.77 3.79 3.48
CA SER A 61 7.30 2.98 4.59
C SER A 61 7.69 1.55 4.24
N VAL A 62 7.41 1.05 3.02
CA VAL A 62 7.66 -0.38 2.67
C VAL A 62 9.15 -0.68 2.48
N ASN A 63 9.98 0.33 2.21
CA ASN A 63 11.41 0.14 2.03
C ASN A 63 12.20 -0.05 3.34
N ASP A 64 11.59 0.15 4.51
CA ASP A 64 12.29 0.15 5.82
C ASP A 64 12.03 -1.10 6.68
N GLN A 65 11.05 -1.94 6.33
CA GLN A 65 10.62 -3.06 7.18
C GLN A 65 11.12 -4.45 6.73
N SER A 66 11.99 -4.52 5.71
CA SER A 66 12.49 -5.81 5.19
C SER A 66 13.54 -6.50 6.07
N GLN A 67 13.76 -6.08 7.33
CA GLN A 67 14.89 -6.58 8.15
C GLN A 67 14.57 -7.06 9.57
N THR A 68 13.32 -7.19 10.00
CA THR A 68 13.04 -7.73 11.35
C THR A 68 12.13 -8.94 11.29
N GLY A 69 12.74 -10.13 11.25
CA GLY A 69 12.03 -11.38 11.58
C GLY A 69 12.45 -12.66 10.86
N ALA A 70 13.69 -12.80 10.40
CA ALA A 70 14.20 -14.11 9.98
C ALA A 70 14.74 -14.85 11.22
N ASP A 71 13.91 -15.68 11.85
CA ASP A 71 14.32 -16.87 12.62
C ASP A 71 13.08 -17.61 13.15
N ALA A 72 12.49 -18.47 12.31
CA ALA A 72 11.62 -19.56 12.75
C ALA A 72 11.60 -20.64 11.66
N ASP A 73 12.53 -21.59 11.80
CA ASP A 73 12.56 -22.85 11.06
C ASP A 73 11.37 -23.72 11.50
N THR A 74 10.34 -23.87 10.65
CA THR A 74 9.43 -25.04 10.59
C THR A 74 8.45 -24.94 9.41
N SER A 75 8.65 -25.81 8.41
CA SER A 75 7.67 -26.38 7.49
C SER A 75 6.54 -25.50 6.91
N SER A 76 6.79 -24.96 5.72
CA SER A 76 5.91 -24.91 4.54
C SER A 76 4.40 -25.07 4.79
N ASP A 77 3.66 -23.96 4.79
CA ASP A 77 2.21 -23.99 4.62
C ASP A 77 1.77 -22.94 3.57
N ASP A 78 0.93 -23.38 2.64
CA ASP A 78 0.47 -22.71 1.41
C ASP A 78 -0.42 -21.46 1.69
N ASN A 79 -0.61 -21.12 2.97
CA ASN A 79 -1.47 -20.03 3.45
C ASN A 79 -0.70 -18.73 3.72
N ASP A 80 0.51 -18.83 4.30
CA ASP A 80 1.43 -17.69 4.40
C ASP A 80 1.70 -17.10 3.01
N THR A 81 1.70 -17.94 1.98
CA THR A 81 1.83 -17.52 0.60
C THR A 81 0.64 -16.73 0.08
N VAL A 82 -0.61 -17.03 0.45
CA VAL A 82 -1.79 -16.29 -0.06
C VAL A 82 -1.89 -14.90 0.57
N ASP A 83 -1.66 -14.83 1.87
CA ASP A 83 -1.74 -13.59 2.62
C ASP A 83 -0.52 -12.70 2.32
N ALA A 84 0.70 -13.26 2.21
CA ALA A 84 1.87 -12.53 1.69
C ALA A 84 1.69 -12.11 0.22
N GLN A 85 1.03 -12.93 -0.61
CA GLN A 85 0.72 -12.57 -2.00
C GLN A 85 -0.25 -11.39 -2.09
N LEU A 86 -1.16 -11.23 -1.13
CA LEU A 86 -2.06 -10.08 -1.08
C LEU A 86 -1.29 -8.79 -0.79
N GLU A 87 -0.37 -8.81 0.19
CA GLU A 87 0.51 -7.69 0.49
C GLU A 87 1.42 -7.35 -0.68
N GLU A 88 2.06 -8.36 -1.28
CA GLU A 88 2.93 -8.20 -2.45
C GLU A 88 2.17 -7.57 -3.62
N ARG A 89 0.97 -8.07 -3.92
CA ARG A 89 0.12 -7.53 -5.00
C ARG A 89 -0.28 -6.08 -4.73
N LEU A 90 -0.68 -5.75 -3.50
CA LEU A 90 -1.02 -4.38 -3.13
C LEU A 90 0.20 -3.46 -3.26
N SER A 91 1.37 -3.91 -2.80
CA SER A 91 2.63 -3.17 -2.94
C SER A 91 2.98 -2.92 -4.41
N HIS A 92 2.82 -3.91 -5.28
CA HIS A 92 3.11 -3.81 -6.71
C HIS A 92 2.19 -2.79 -7.40
N HIS A 93 0.89 -2.84 -7.11
CA HIS A 93 -0.07 -1.87 -7.68
C HIS A 93 0.21 -0.44 -7.20
N LEU A 94 0.57 -0.28 -5.93
CA LEU A 94 0.87 1.04 -5.37
C LEU A 94 2.18 1.60 -5.94
N ALA A 95 3.17 0.74 -6.21
CA ALA A 95 4.42 1.12 -6.86
C ALA A 95 4.20 1.55 -8.30
N GLY A 96 3.41 0.79 -9.05
CA GLY A 96 3.01 1.15 -10.41
C GLY A 96 2.27 2.50 -10.46
N LEU A 97 1.34 2.72 -9.52
CA LEU A 97 0.65 4.01 -9.42
C LEU A 97 1.60 5.16 -9.12
N GLN A 98 2.54 4.98 -8.18
CA GLN A 98 3.55 5.99 -7.85
C GLN A 98 4.43 6.32 -9.07
N GLN A 99 4.83 5.31 -9.85
CA GLN A 99 5.60 5.51 -11.08
C GLN A 99 4.82 6.33 -12.12
N VAL A 100 3.54 6.03 -12.33
CA VAL A 100 2.66 6.78 -13.23
C VAL A 100 2.52 8.23 -12.77
N LEU A 101 2.26 8.47 -11.48
CA LEU A 101 2.16 9.82 -10.93
C LEU A 101 3.47 10.61 -11.07
N THR A 102 4.61 9.94 -10.90
CA THR A 102 5.93 10.55 -11.10
C THR A 102 6.14 10.98 -12.54
N HIS A 103 5.75 10.13 -13.50
CA HIS A 103 5.82 10.46 -14.93
C HIS A 103 4.92 11.66 -15.27
N LEU A 104 3.66 11.63 -14.82
CA LEU A 104 2.69 12.69 -15.08
C LEU A 104 3.13 14.04 -14.47
N THR A 105 3.73 13.99 -13.28
CA THR A 105 4.33 15.16 -12.61
C THR A 105 5.48 15.72 -13.44
N ARG A 106 6.36 14.86 -13.98
CA ARG A 106 7.47 15.28 -14.83
C ARG A 106 6.98 15.96 -16.10
N ASP A 107 5.97 15.40 -16.75
CA ASP A 107 5.39 15.95 -17.97
C ASP A 107 4.72 17.30 -17.72
N THR A 108 3.97 17.41 -16.61
CA THR A 108 3.36 18.68 -16.19
C THR A 108 4.42 19.74 -15.95
N ASN A 109 5.50 19.41 -15.22
CA ASN A 109 6.62 20.33 -14.99
C ASN A 109 7.36 20.71 -16.29
N ALA A 110 7.48 19.79 -17.25
CA ALA A 110 8.08 20.08 -18.55
C ALA A 110 7.19 21.03 -19.36
N LEU A 111 5.88 20.80 -19.37
CA LEU A 111 4.89 21.65 -20.02
C LEU A 111 4.87 23.06 -19.41
N THR A 112 4.81 23.17 -18.08
CA THR A 112 4.85 24.46 -17.37
C THR A 112 6.14 25.22 -17.70
N ARG A 113 7.30 24.56 -17.67
CA ARG A 113 8.58 25.20 -18.06
C ARG A 113 8.59 25.68 -19.50
N ARG A 114 8.07 24.86 -20.43
CA ARG A 114 7.96 25.25 -21.84
C ARG A 114 7.06 26.47 -22.03
N TYR A 115 5.93 26.50 -21.33
CA TYR A 115 5.03 27.64 -21.37
C TYR A 115 5.68 28.92 -20.83
N SER A 116 6.37 28.85 -19.68
CA SER A 116 7.12 29.98 -19.14
C SER A 116 8.18 30.50 -20.12
N GLN A 117 8.93 29.61 -20.77
CA GLN A 117 9.92 30.00 -21.78
C GLN A 117 9.29 30.71 -22.98
N ILE A 118 8.11 30.26 -23.42
CA ILE A 118 7.36 30.91 -24.51
C ILE A 118 6.93 32.32 -24.09
N LEU A 119 6.41 32.48 -22.87
CA LEU A 119 6.04 33.80 -22.34
C LEU A 119 7.23 34.76 -22.26
N GLU A 120 8.40 34.28 -21.83
CA GLU A 120 9.64 35.08 -21.80
C GLU A 120 10.08 35.53 -23.21
N GLN A 121 9.91 34.67 -24.22
CA GLN A 121 10.23 35.02 -25.61
C GLN A 121 9.24 36.01 -26.23
N ILE A 122 7.97 35.93 -25.83
CA ILE A 122 6.89 36.82 -26.31
C ILE A 122 6.88 38.16 -25.56
N SER A 123 7.50 38.24 -24.39
CA SER A 123 7.70 39.48 -23.64
C SER A 123 9.06 40.07 -24.04
N PRO A 124 9.19 40.76 -25.20
CA PRO A 124 10.43 41.47 -25.48
C PRO A 124 10.68 42.40 -24.30
N SER A 125 11.90 42.41 -23.80
CA SER A 125 12.34 43.34 -22.77
C SER A 125 11.83 44.75 -23.11
N GLU A 126 10.77 45.19 -22.43
CA GLU A 126 10.39 46.60 -22.33
C GLU A 126 11.50 47.27 -21.52
N GLY A 127 12.63 47.51 -22.19
CA GLY A 127 13.87 47.79 -21.46
C GLY A 127 15.07 48.07 -22.34
N GLN A 128 14.89 48.65 -23.53
CA GLN A 128 15.99 49.36 -24.17
C GLN A 128 15.52 50.74 -24.67
N PRO A 129 15.62 51.80 -23.84
CA PRO A 129 15.56 53.16 -24.35
C PRO A 129 16.80 53.42 -25.20
N SER A 130 16.55 53.89 -26.40
CA SER A 130 17.48 54.44 -27.37
C SER A 130 18.31 55.57 -26.77
N TRP A 131 19.63 55.41 -26.72
CA TRP A 131 20.63 56.50 -26.77
C TRP A 131 21.89 55.98 -27.46
#